data_AF-A0A2I0J1Q6-F1
#
_entry.id   AF-A0A2I0J1Q6-F1
#
_cell.length_a   1.000
_cell.length_b   1.000
_cell.length_c   1.000
_cell.angle_alpha   90.00
_cell.angle_beta   90.00
_cell.angle_gamma   90.00
#
_symmetry.space_group_name_H-M   'P 1'
#
loop_
_entity.id
_entity.type
_entity.pdbx_description
1 polymer ?
#
loop_
_entity_poly.entity_id
_entity_poly.type
_entity_poly.pdbx_seq_one_letter_code
_entity_poly.pdbx_strand_id
1 'polypeptide(L)'
;NVAAGKLFGIPLRGTHSHAFVSSFTSPDEILDKLLRSADGSTTCEDFVGLVQSWLNKIQWSKLLNGTFGETNQSELAAFTSYALAFPNNFLALVDTYDVIRSGIPNFCAVALALNEL
;
A
#
# COMPACT_ATOMS: atom_id res chain seq x y z
N ASN A 1 5.17 6.40 -21.56
CA ASN A 1 6.02 7.47 -22.13
C ASN A 1 5.20 8.76 -22.18
N VAL A 2 5.51 9.76 -21.34
CA VAL A 2 4.73 11.01 -21.22
C VAL A 2 4.83 11.92 -22.45
N ALA A 3 5.97 11.94 -23.13
CA ALA A 3 6.17 12.74 -24.34
C ALA A 3 5.28 12.23 -25.48
N ALA A 4 5.16 10.92 -25.63
CA ALA A 4 4.26 10.31 -26.62
C ALA A 4 2.78 10.61 -26.33
N GLY A 5 2.37 10.60 -25.06
CA GLY A 5 1.02 11.01 -24.67
C GLY A 5 0.73 12.48 -24.99
N LYS A 6 1.70 13.37 -24.73
CA LYS A 6 1.58 14.80 -25.04
C LYS A 6 1.51 15.07 -26.56
N LEU A 7 2.34 14.39 -27.35
CA LEU A 7 2.46 14.65 -28.79
C LEU A 7 1.38 13.97 -29.63
N PHE A 8 0.93 12.78 -29.23
CA PHE A 8 0.08 11.91 -30.07
C PHE A 8 -1.23 11.50 -29.40
N GLY A 9 -1.54 11.99 -28.19
CA GLY A 9 -2.75 11.64 -27.47
C GLY A 9 -2.81 10.18 -27.01
N ILE A 10 -1.67 9.49 -26.94
CA ILE A 10 -1.60 8.10 -26.51
C ILE A 10 -1.94 8.02 -25.00
N PRO A 11 -2.88 7.14 -24.58
CA PRO A 11 -3.24 6.98 -23.18
C PRO A 11 -2.04 6.65 -22.30
N LEU A 12 -1.87 7.41 -21.21
CA LEU A 12 -0.81 7.21 -20.24
C LEU A 12 -1.24 6.22 -19.16
N ARG A 13 -0.40 5.20 -18.93
CA ARG A 13 -0.54 4.14 -17.92
C ARG A 13 0.85 3.74 -17.40
N GLY A 14 0.90 3.14 -16.21
CA GLY A 14 2.13 2.75 -15.52
C GLY A 14 2.60 3.81 -14.53
N THR A 15 2.50 3.50 -13.24
CA THR A 15 2.67 4.46 -12.14
C THR A 15 3.56 3.97 -11.00
N HIS A 16 3.93 2.69 -10.98
CA HIS A 16 4.63 2.05 -9.85
C HIS A 16 5.92 1.36 -10.31
N SER A 17 6.88 1.13 -9.41
CA SER A 17 8.17 0.50 -9.72
C SER A 17 8.77 -0.22 -8.50
N HIS A 18 9.57 -1.26 -8.74
CA HIS A 18 10.29 -1.95 -7.66
C HIS A 18 11.30 -1.03 -6.97
N ALA A 19 11.92 -0.10 -7.70
CA ALA A 19 12.88 0.84 -7.13
C ALA A 19 12.23 1.73 -6.06
N PHE A 20 10.95 2.09 -6.24
CA PHE A 20 10.18 2.78 -5.22
C PHE A 20 9.96 1.87 -4.00
N VAL A 21 9.55 0.61 -4.18
CA VAL A 21 9.34 -0.30 -3.03
C VAL A 21 10.63 -0.51 -2.24
N SER A 22 11.76 -0.71 -2.94
CA SER A 22 13.06 -0.94 -2.32
C SER A 22 13.71 0.30 -1.70
N SER A 23 13.17 1.51 -1.91
CA SER A 23 13.74 2.73 -1.33
C SER A 23 13.31 2.96 0.12
N PHE A 24 12.30 2.23 0.61
CA PHE A 24 11.79 2.34 1.97
C PHE A 24 12.54 1.40 2.91
N THR A 25 12.64 1.78 4.19
CA THR A 25 13.21 0.93 5.23
C THR A 25 12.15 0.46 6.23
N SER A 26 11.31 1.37 6.73
CA SER A 26 10.24 1.02 7.67
C SER A 26 9.07 2.00 7.61
N PRO A 27 7.89 1.67 8.15
CA PRO A 27 6.75 2.60 8.21
C PRO A 27 7.01 3.86 9.04
N ASP A 28 8.08 3.90 9.85
CA ASP A 28 8.41 5.04 10.71
C ASP A 28 8.91 6.25 9.93
N GLU A 29 9.39 6.06 8.70
CA GLU A 29 9.83 7.16 7.83
C GLU A 29 8.67 7.96 7.23
N ILE A 30 7.43 7.47 7.37
CA ILE A 30 6.21 8.14 6.93
C ILE A 30 5.85 9.25 7.92
N LEU A 31 6.12 10.50 7.53
CA LEU A 31 5.89 11.68 8.38
C LEU A 31 4.42 12.11 8.39
N ASP A 32 3.78 12.17 7.22
CA ASP A 32 2.37 12.51 7.10
C ASP A 32 1.54 11.24 7.03
N LYS A 33 0.75 11.01 8.08
CA LYS A 33 -0.06 9.79 8.26
C LYS A 33 -1.55 10.06 8.09
N LEU A 34 -1.92 11.30 7.78
CA LEU A 34 -3.30 11.71 7.68
C LEU A 34 -3.86 11.29 6.32
N LEU A 35 -5.02 10.62 6.35
CA LEU A 35 -5.74 10.27 5.13
C LEU A 35 -7.20 10.67 5.24
N ARG A 36 -7.69 11.43 4.26
CA ARG A 36 -9.10 11.76 4.14
C ARG A 36 -9.80 10.68 3.31
N SER A 37 -11.01 10.31 3.72
CA SER A 37 -11.84 9.40 2.92
C SER A 37 -12.14 9.97 1.54
N ALA A 38 -12.40 9.08 0.59
CA ALA A 38 -12.76 9.41 -0.79
C ALA A 38 -14.00 10.32 -0.89
N ASP A 39 -14.94 10.19 0.05
CA ASP A 39 -16.16 11.01 0.11
C ASP A 39 -15.95 12.34 0.88
N GLY A 40 -14.78 12.50 1.53
CA GLY A 40 -14.41 13.66 2.34
C GLY A 40 -15.12 13.75 3.70
N SER A 41 -15.91 12.74 4.09
CA SER A 41 -16.73 12.73 5.30
C SER A 41 -15.93 12.40 6.56
N THR A 42 -14.94 11.51 6.44
CA THR A 42 -14.08 11.08 7.54
C THR A 42 -12.61 11.44 7.28
N THR A 43 -11.87 11.64 8.36
CA THR A 43 -10.42 11.82 8.33
C THR A 43 -9.78 10.83 9.28
N CYS A 44 -8.88 10.01 8.76
CA CYS A 44 -8.00 9.15 9.54
C CYS A 44 -6.75 9.96 9.92
N GLU A 45 -6.52 10.19 11.22
CA GLU A 45 -5.31 10.88 11.67
C GLU A 45 -4.06 10.00 11.60
N ASP A 46 -4.23 8.67 11.72
CA ASP A 46 -3.13 7.70 11.67
C ASP A 46 -3.47 6.50 10.76
N PHE A 47 -3.34 6.72 9.46
CA PHE A 47 -3.55 5.68 8.47
C PHE A 47 -2.50 4.55 8.59
N VAL A 48 -1.27 4.88 8.99
CA VAL A 48 -0.20 3.89 9.18
C VAL A 48 -0.56 2.91 10.30
N GLY A 49 -1.08 3.41 11.42
CA GLY A 49 -1.60 2.58 12.51
C GLY A 49 -2.79 1.72 12.09
N LEU A 50 -3.70 2.26 11.27
CA LEU A 50 -4.84 1.51 10.73
C LEU A 50 -4.39 0.33 9.85
N VAL A 51 -3.41 0.56 8.97
CA VAL A 51 -2.81 -0.48 8.14
C VAL A 51 -2.16 -1.57 8.99
N GLN A 52 -1.40 -1.20 10.02
CA GLN A 52 -0.78 -2.18 10.93
C GLN A 52 -1.83 -3.00 11.70
N SER A 53 -2.94 -2.37 12.12
CA SER A 53 -4.07 -3.07 12.74
C SER A 53 -4.67 -4.12 11.80
N TRP A 54 -4.86 -3.78 10.52
CA TRP A 54 -5.33 -4.73 9.51
C TRP A 54 -4.34 -5.86 9.23
N LEU A 55 -3.05 -5.54 9.10
CA LEU A 55 -2.03 -6.56 8.90
C LEU A 55 -2.02 -7.58 10.05
N ASN A 56 -2.08 -7.09 11.30
CA ASN A 56 -2.20 -7.95 12.47
C ASN A 56 -3.47 -8.81 12.39
N LYS A 57 -4.64 -8.23 12.13
CA LYS A 57 -5.91 -9.00 12.00
C LYS A 57 -5.80 -10.12 10.95
N ILE A 58 -5.13 -9.86 9.82
CA ILE A 58 -4.94 -10.83 8.74
C ILE A 58 -3.98 -11.95 9.16
N GLN A 59 -2.85 -11.61 9.76
CA GLN A 59 -1.84 -12.57 10.23
C GLN A 59 -2.38 -13.51 11.32
N TRP A 60 -3.24 -13.00 12.21
CA TRP A 60 -3.85 -13.79 13.28
C TRP A 60 -5.14 -14.53 12.86
N SER A 61 -5.53 -14.44 11.59
CA SER A 61 -6.73 -15.12 11.08
C SER A 61 -6.52 -16.63 10.98
N LYS A 62 -7.39 -17.40 11.66
CA LYS A 62 -7.39 -18.87 11.63
C LYS A 62 -7.61 -19.47 10.23
N LEU A 63 -8.18 -18.70 9.30
CA LEU A 63 -8.36 -19.12 7.90
C LEU A 63 -7.05 -19.14 7.12
N LEU A 64 -6.07 -18.35 7.54
CA LEU A 64 -4.78 -18.14 6.86
C LEU A 64 -3.61 -18.69 7.69
N ASN A 65 -3.94 -19.55 8.67
CA ASN A 65 -3.08 -19.99 9.77
C ASN A 65 -1.76 -20.60 9.24
N GLY A 66 -0.67 -19.84 9.35
CA GLY A 66 0.68 -20.23 8.94
C GLY A 66 1.11 -19.80 7.53
N THR A 67 0.21 -19.22 6.72
CA THR A 67 0.56 -18.72 5.38
C THR A 67 1.15 -17.30 5.43
N PHE A 68 0.57 -16.43 6.26
CA PHE A 68 1.03 -15.06 6.44
C PHE A 68 1.77 -14.94 7.77
N GLY A 69 3.10 -15.01 7.68
CA GLY A 69 4.00 -14.77 8.81
C GLY A 69 4.40 -13.29 8.92
N GLU A 70 5.59 -13.03 9.45
CA GLU A 70 6.20 -11.70 9.44
C GLU A 70 6.44 -11.23 8.00
N THR A 71 5.91 -10.05 7.66
CA THR A 71 6.04 -9.43 6.34
C THR A 71 7.20 -8.44 6.31
N ASN A 72 7.69 -8.14 5.11
CA ASN A 72 8.70 -7.12 4.92
C ASN A 72 8.12 -5.72 5.22
N GLN A 73 8.73 -5.03 6.18
CA GLN A 73 8.32 -3.70 6.63
C GLN A 73 8.56 -2.63 5.55
N SER A 74 9.54 -2.79 4.66
CA SER A 74 9.76 -1.86 3.56
C SER A 74 8.61 -1.91 2.54
N GLU A 75 8.10 -3.11 2.23
CA GLU A 75 6.92 -3.28 1.36
C GLU A 75 5.69 -2.63 1.97
N LEU A 76 5.45 -2.85 3.27
CA LEU A 76 4.33 -2.23 3.97
C LEU A 76 4.43 -0.70 3.94
N ALA A 77 5.62 -0.16 4.22
CA ALA A 77 5.89 1.28 4.19
C ALA A 77 5.68 1.88 2.80
N ALA A 78 6.19 1.23 1.75
CA ALA A 78 6.02 1.67 0.38
C ALA A 78 4.56 1.66 -0.05
N PHE A 79 3.82 0.58 0.22
CA PHE A 79 2.41 0.47 -0.15
C PHE A 79 1.56 1.50 0.60
N THR A 80 1.82 1.68 1.89
CA THR A 80 1.13 2.69 2.72
C THR A 80 1.41 4.10 2.19
N SER A 81 2.67 4.41 1.85
CA SER A 81 3.05 5.71 1.27
C SER A 81 2.41 5.94 -0.09
N TYR A 82 2.30 4.90 -0.92
CA TYR A 82 1.63 4.98 -2.20
C TYR A 82 0.12 5.22 -2.04
N ALA A 83 -0.51 4.54 -1.08
CA ALA A 83 -1.92 4.72 -0.73
C ALA A 83 -2.22 6.12 -0.20
N LEU A 84 -1.33 6.71 0.62
CA LEU A 84 -1.45 8.09 1.08
C LEU A 84 -1.43 9.09 -0.09
N ALA A 85 -0.58 8.87 -1.09
CA ALA A 85 -0.48 9.74 -2.27
C ALA A 85 -1.62 9.51 -3.28
N PHE A 86 -2.10 8.27 -3.42
CA PHE A 86 -3.07 7.86 -4.43
C PHE A 86 -4.20 6.97 -3.84
N PRO A 87 -4.99 7.45 -2.87
CA PRO A 87 -5.97 6.62 -2.16
C PRO A 87 -7.02 6.00 -3.07
N ASN A 88 -7.46 6.74 -4.10
CA ASN A 88 -8.47 6.30 -5.06
C ASN A 88 -7.90 5.45 -6.21
N ASN A 89 -6.57 5.34 -6.33
CA ASN A 89 -5.90 4.60 -7.40
C ASN A 89 -4.74 3.77 -6.83
N PHE A 90 -4.96 3.17 -5.66
CA PHE A 90 -3.95 2.37 -4.99
C PHE A 90 -3.55 1.17 -5.87
N LEU A 91 -2.25 0.98 -6.04
CA LEU A 91 -1.64 -0.11 -6.78
C LEU A 91 -0.39 -0.55 -6.00
N ALA A 92 -0.11 -1.86 -5.97
CA ALA A 92 1.01 -2.42 -5.24
C ALA A 92 1.75 -3.46 -6.10
N LEU A 93 3.09 -3.50 -6.00
CA LEU A 93 3.92 -4.53 -6.61
C LEU A 93 4.24 -5.61 -5.59
N VAL A 94 3.42 -6.67 -5.58
CA VAL A 94 3.46 -7.75 -4.58
C VAL A 94 4.63 -8.72 -4.75
N ASP A 95 5.39 -8.64 -5.84
CA ASP A 95 6.46 -9.56 -6.20
C ASP A 95 7.87 -9.00 -5.97
N THR A 96 8.01 -7.97 -5.12
CA THR A 96 9.31 -7.36 -4.85
C THR A 96 10.21 -8.26 -3.99
N TYR A 97 9.65 -8.93 -2.96
CA TYR A 97 10.40 -9.88 -2.14
C TYR A 97 9.78 -11.29 -2.16
N ASP A 98 8.70 -11.51 -1.41
CA ASP A 98 7.97 -12.78 -1.38
C ASP A 98 6.48 -12.49 -1.57
N VAL A 99 5.93 -12.97 -2.69
CA VAL A 99 4.52 -12.74 -3.06
C VAL A 99 3.57 -13.22 -1.98
N ILE A 100 3.73 -14.45 -1.51
CA ILE A 100 2.76 -15.08 -0.62
C ILE A 100 2.98 -14.64 0.82
N ARG A 101 4.23 -14.56 1.27
CA ARG A 101 4.55 -14.30 2.67
C ARG A 101 4.61 -12.83 3.02
N SER A 102 4.75 -11.93 2.04
CA SER A 102 4.96 -10.49 2.28
C SER A 102 4.07 -9.60 1.41
N GLY A 103 4.19 -9.68 0.09
CA GLY A 103 3.54 -8.76 -0.83
C GLY A 103 2.00 -8.80 -0.77
N ILE A 104 1.41 -9.99 -0.87
CA ILE A 104 -0.04 -10.18 -0.77
C ILE A 104 -0.58 -9.74 0.60
N PRO A 105 -0.05 -10.19 1.75
CA PRO A 105 -0.56 -9.74 3.05
C PRO A 105 -0.41 -8.23 3.27
N ASN A 106 0.70 -7.62 2.84
CA ASN A 106 0.88 -6.16 2.90
C ASN A 106 -0.13 -5.42 2.01
N PHE A 107 -0.36 -5.89 0.78
CA PHE A 107 -1.38 -5.33 -0.11
C PHE A 107 -2.78 -5.42 0.51
N CYS A 108 -3.15 -6.59 1.04
CA CYS A 108 -4.45 -6.79 1.67
C CYS A 108 -4.65 -5.86 2.88
N ALA A 109 -3.62 -5.68 3.71
CA ALA A 109 -3.69 -4.78 4.86
C ALA A 109 -3.98 -3.33 4.44
N VAL A 110 -3.26 -2.82 3.42
CA VAL A 110 -3.45 -1.45 2.92
C VAL A 110 -4.80 -1.30 2.22
N ALA A 111 -5.21 -2.28 1.41
CA ALA A 111 -6.49 -2.24 0.70
C ALA A 111 -7.69 -2.27 1.67
N LEU A 112 -7.63 -3.08 2.72
CA LEU A 112 -8.68 -3.13 3.75
C LEU A 112 -8.73 -1.85 4.58
N ALA A 113 -7.57 -1.28 4.92
CA ALA A 113 -7.50 0.03 5.58
C ALA A 113 -8.12 1.14 4.73
N LEU A 114 -7.83 1.17 3.42
CA LEU A 114 -8.46 2.12 2.49
C LEU A 114 -9.96 1.93 2.38
N ASN A 115 -10.45 0.70 2.38
CA ASN A 115 -11.89 0.40 2.28
C ASN A 115 -12.67 0.70 3.57
N GLU A 116 -12.00 0.75 4.72
CA GLU A 116 -12.62 1.15 5.99
C GLU A 116 -12.85 2.68 6.07
N LEU A 117 -12.13 3.46 5.26
CA LEU A 117 -12.26 4.92 5.17
C LEU A 117 -13.26 5.34 4.11
#